data_AF-A0A1C5X5Y6-F1
#
_entry.id   AF-A0A1C5X5Y6-F1
#
_cell.length_a   1.000
_cell.length_b   1.000
_cell.length_c   1.000
_cell.angle_alpha   90.00
_cell.angle_beta   90.00
_cell.angle_gamma   90.00
#
_symmetry.space_group_name_H-M   'P 1'
#
loop_
_entity.id
_entity.type
_entity.pdbx_description
1 polymer ?
#
loop_
_entity_poly.entity_id
_entity_poly.type
_entity_poly.pdbx_seq_one_letter_code
_entity_poly.pdbx_strand_id
1 'polypeptide(L)'
;MTVSEIVLSVLASVGGIGIVFTAVIKFSSDFIAKRLEERYSLKLNKELEKYKSMVESKNYISKTKFDTEFEIYRNLSKTFFEMVKYINIMIPTGISSQPADEEAKKEWENRVYKSANAACVESQDTLNSNAPFIPEELFNGYDNILRLCKLQLDAFERRWNVLYLAPQAEKESFTTDDYKRTKEINESFTRLNNMVRDYLSKLDVIE
;
A
#
# COMPACT_ATOMS: atom_id res chain seq x y z
N MET A 1 40.57 -23.58 -57.51
CA MET A 1 39.30 -24.20 -57.91
C MET A 1 38.19 -23.68 -57.03
N THR A 2 37.50 -22.64 -57.49
CA THR A 2 36.36 -22.06 -56.75
C THR A 2 35.15 -22.97 -56.93
N VAL A 3 34.21 -22.95 -55.97
CA VAL A 3 32.95 -23.72 -56.02
C VAL A 3 32.21 -23.50 -57.36
N SER A 4 32.39 -22.33 -57.98
CA SER A 4 31.84 -21.99 -59.30
C SER A 4 32.36 -22.89 -60.44
N GLU A 5 33.61 -23.35 -60.42
CA GLU A 5 34.21 -24.16 -61.50
C GLU A 5 33.75 -25.62 -61.45
N ILE A 6 33.48 -26.14 -60.26
CA ILE A 6 32.94 -27.49 -60.05
C ILE A 6 31.47 -27.54 -60.52
N VAL A 7 30.69 -26.49 -60.26
CA VAL A 7 29.28 -26.39 -60.71
C VAL A 7 29.20 -26.29 -62.23
N LEU A 8 30.12 -25.56 -62.88
CA LEU A 8 30.12 -25.37 -64.33
C LEU A 8 30.46 -26.65 -65.11
N SER A 9 31.36 -27.49 -64.58
CA SER A 9 31.77 -28.75 -65.24
C SER A 9 30.72 -29.86 -65.15
N VAL A 10 29.90 -29.87 -64.10
CA VAL A 10 28.78 -30.82 -63.95
C VAL A 10 27.59 -30.44 -64.86
N LEU A 11 27.35 -29.15 -65.08
CA LEU A 11 26.26 -28.65 -65.94
C LEU A 11 26.51 -28.87 -67.45
N ALA A 12 27.77 -28.87 -67.88
CA ALA A 12 28.13 -29.05 -69.29
C ALA A 12 28.04 -30.51 -69.80
N SER A 13 28.06 -31.50 -68.90
CA SER A 13 28.09 -32.93 -69.26
C SER A 13 26.72 -33.63 -69.26
N VAL A 14 25.67 -32.99 -68.74
CA VAL A 14 24.32 -33.58 -68.65
C VAL A 14 23.27 -32.60 -69.17
N GLY A 15 22.99 -32.64 -70.47
CA GLY A 15 21.96 -31.82 -71.11
C GLY A 15 20.60 -31.92 -70.38
N GLY A 16 19.99 -30.76 -70.08
CA GLY A 16 18.66 -30.63 -69.46
C GLY A 16 18.54 -31.03 -67.99
N ILE A 17 19.17 -32.13 -67.58
CA ILE A 17 19.09 -32.70 -66.22
C ILE A 17 19.84 -31.82 -65.21
N GLY A 18 20.92 -31.15 -65.61
CA GLY A 18 21.63 -30.21 -64.75
C GLY A 18 20.76 -29.05 -64.26
N ILE A 19 19.86 -28.53 -65.10
CA ILE A 19 18.92 -27.45 -64.74
C ILE A 19 17.89 -27.98 -63.73
N VAL A 20 17.37 -29.19 -63.95
CA VAL A 20 16.43 -29.86 -63.03
C VAL A 20 17.09 -30.12 -61.67
N PHE A 21 18.32 -30.62 -61.66
CA PHE A 21 19.07 -30.88 -60.42
C PHE A 21 19.33 -29.60 -59.62
N THR A 22 19.76 -28.53 -60.29
CA THR A 22 20.01 -27.23 -59.64
C THR A 22 18.70 -26.62 -59.11
N ALA A 23 17.60 -26.77 -59.84
CA ALA A 23 16.27 -26.34 -59.41
C ALA A 23 15.77 -27.13 -58.20
N VAL A 24 15.97 -28.46 -58.16
CA VAL A 24 15.58 -29.31 -57.02
C VAL A 24 16.41 -28.98 -55.77
N ILE A 25 17.71 -28.74 -55.91
CA ILE A 25 18.57 -28.34 -54.79
C ILE A 25 18.14 -26.96 -54.25
N LYS A 26 17.88 -26.00 -55.14
CA LYS A 26 17.43 -24.65 -54.75
C LYS A 26 16.06 -24.69 -54.09
N PHE A 27 15.10 -25.42 -54.66
CA PHE A 27 13.77 -25.60 -54.09
C PHE A 27 13.82 -26.31 -52.73
N SER A 28 14.64 -27.36 -52.60
CA SER A 28 14.81 -28.07 -51.33
C SER A 28 15.47 -27.20 -50.28
N SER A 29 16.47 -26.39 -50.66
CA SER A 29 17.15 -25.45 -49.77
C SER A 29 16.21 -24.33 -49.32
N ASP A 30 15.45 -23.73 -50.23
CA ASP A 30 14.45 -22.69 -49.94
C ASP A 30 13.30 -23.23 -49.06
N PHE A 31 12.89 -24.49 -49.29
CA PHE A 31 11.88 -25.17 -48.48
C PHE A 31 12.37 -25.48 -47.07
N ILE A 32 13.62 -25.97 -46.93
CA ILE A 32 14.24 -26.23 -45.62
C ILE A 32 14.47 -24.92 -44.86
N ALA A 33 14.95 -23.86 -45.55
CA ALA A 33 15.16 -22.54 -44.97
C ALA A 33 13.83 -21.94 -44.46
N LYS A 34 12.77 -21.95 -45.28
CA LYS A 34 11.42 -21.51 -44.86
C LYS A 34 10.93 -22.28 -43.64
N ARG A 35 11.06 -23.61 -43.64
CA ARG A 35 10.56 -24.43 -42.53
C ARG A 35 11.37 -24.24 -41.25
N LEU A 36 12.67 -23.95 -41.36
CA LEU A 36 13.53 -23.61 -40.23
C LEU A 36 13.18 -22.23 -39.68
N GLU A 37 12.99 -21.23 -40.55
CA GLU A 37 12.57 -19.87 -40.23
C GLU A 37 11.18 -19.84 -39.57
N GLU A 38 10.22 -20.60 -40.11
CA GLU A 38 8.89 -20.78 -39.52
C GLU A 38 8.96 -21.39 -38.12
N ARG A 39 9.80 -22.42 -37.92
CA ARG A 39 9.98 -23.03 -36.58
C ARG A 39 10.69 -22.10 -35.60
N TYR A 40 11.67 -21.34 -36.07
CA TYR A 40 12.38 -20.36 -35.24
C TYR A 40 11.47 -19.19 -34.85
N SER A 41 10.72 -18.63 -35.80
CA SER A 41 9.75 -17.58 -35.54
C SER A 41 8.61 -18.05 -34.63
N LEU A 42 8.10 -19.28 -34.79
CA LEU A 42 7.13 -19.87 -33.85
C LEU A 42 7.69 -20.01 -32.43
N LYS A 43 8.93 -20.50 -32.27
CA LYS A 43 9.58 -20.59 -30.96
C LYS A 43 9.79 -19.21 -30.35
N LEU A 44 10.30 -18.26 -31.14
CA LEU A 44 10.55 -16.89 -30.71
C LEU A 44 9.25 -16.20 -30.30
N ASN A 45 8.18 -16.32 -31.09
CA ASN A 45 6.87 -15.77 -30.77
C ASN A 45 6.31 -16.40 -29.49
N LYS A 46 6.45 -17.72 -29.30
CA LYS A 46 6.00 -18.41 -28.08
C LYS A 46 6.77 -17.96 -26.85
N GLU A 47 8.08 -17.78 -26.96
CA GLU A 47 8.89 -17.23 -25.87
C GLU A 47 8.52 -15.77 -25.59
N LEU A 48 8.30 -14.96 -26.62
CA LEU A 48 7.89 -13.56 -26.49
C LEU A 48 6.51 -13.43 -25.84
N GLU A 49 5.53 -14.24 -26.22
CA GLU A 49 4.22 -14.31 -25.57
C GLU A 49 4.33 -14.78 -24.11
N LYS A 50 5.22 -15.74 -23.83
CA LYS A 50 5.49 -16.17 -22.45
C LYS A 50 6.11 -15.05 -21.63
N TYR A 51 7.08 -14.32 -22.18
CA TYR A 51 7.67 -13.15 -21.51
C TYR A 51 6.64 -12.05 -21.30
N LYS A 52 5.83 -11.72 -22.31
CA LYS A 52 4.78 -10.72 -22.23
C LYS A 52 3.75 -11.08 -21.14
N SER A 53 3.26 -12.32 -21.13
CA SER A 53 2.31 -12.78 -20.10
C SER A 53 2.91 -12.80 -18.70
N MET A 54 4.19 -13.18 -18.54
CA MET A 54 4.88 -13.07 -17.24
C MET A 54 5.02 -11.63 -16.77
N VAL A 55 5.35 -10.70 -17.67
CA VAL A 55 5.46 -9.26 -17.37
C VAL A 55 4.09 -8.68 -17.02
N GLU A 56 3.06 -8.94 -17.82
CA GLU A 56 1.68 -8.51 -17.55
C GLU A 56 1.16 -9.06 -16.22
N SER A 57 1.43 -10.33 -15.91
CA SER A 57 1.07 -10.94 -14.62
C SER A 57 1.78 -10.27 -13.45
N LYS A 58 3.09 -10.01 -13.56
CA LYS A 58 3.85 -9.29 -12.52
C LYS A 58 3.33 -7.87 -12.32
N ASN A 59 3.07 -7.15 -13.41
CA ASN A 59 2.51 -5.80 -13.35
C ASN A 59 1.13 -5.78 -12.69
N TYR A 60 0.28 -6.76 -13.03
CA TYR A 60 -1.03 -6.92 -12.39
C TYR A 60 -0.91 -7.17 -10.88
N ILE A 61 -0.06 -8.12 -10.46
CA ILE A 61 0.19 -8.41 -9.03
C ILE A 61 0.71 -7.17 -8.31
N SER A 62 1.65 -6.44 -8.91
CA SER A 62 2.22 -5.23 -8.31
C SER A 62 1.19 -4.12 -8.15
N LYS A 63 0.34 -3.92 -9.16
CA LYS A 63 -0.76 -2.97 -9.09
C LYS A 63 -1.76 -3.35 -7.99
N THR A 64 -2.19 -4.61 -7.95
CA THR A 64 -3.12 -5.08 -6.91
C THR A 64 -2.53 -4.92 -5.50
N LYS A 65 -1.23 -5.17 -5.34
CA LYS A 65 -0.53 -4.96 -4.08
C LYS A 65 -0.51 -3.47 -3.69
N PHE A 66 -0.18 -2.58 -4.63
CA PHE A 66 -0.22 -1.13 -4.40
C PHE A 66 -1.62 -0.66 -4.02
N ASP A 67 -2.65 -1.03 -4.78
CA ASP A 67 -4.03 -0.64 -4.53
C ASP A 67 -4.48 -1.11 -3.13
N THR A 68 -4.07 -2.31 -2.72
CA THR A 68 -4.35 -2.87 -1.40
C THR A 68 -3.62 -2.09 -0.30
N GLU A 69 -2.32 -1.85 -0.42
CA GLU A 69 -1.56 -1.08 0.56
C GLU A 69 -2.12 0.35 0.70
N PHE A 70 -2.40 1.02 -0.43
CA PHE A 70 -3.00 2.35 -0.44
C PHE A 70 -4.33 2.39 0.32
N GLU A 71 -5.20 1.39 0.09
CA GLU A 71 -6.49 1.29 0.78
C GLU A 71 -6.32 1.07 2.29
N ILE A 72 -5.33 0.27 2.71
CA ILE A 72 -4.99 0.10 4.14
C ILE A 72 -4.63 1.45 4.76
N TYR A 73 -3.72 2.20 4.16
CA TYR A 73 -3.31 3.52 4.70
C TYR A 73 -4.43 4.55 4.65
N ARG A 74 -5.30 4.51 3.65
CA ARG A 74 -6.49 5.36 3.58
C ARG A 74 -7.43 5.09 4.76
N ASN A 75 -7.67 3.82 5.08
CA ASN A 75 -8.54 3.41 6.19
C ASN A 75 -7.93 3.72 7.55
N LEU A 76 -6.63 3.46 7.74
CA LEU A 76 -5.90 3.86 8.95
C LEU A 76 -5.94 5.38 9.14
N SER A 77 -5.68 6.15 8.08
CA SER A 77 -5.70 7.61 8.16
C SER A 77 -7.07 8.14 8.56
N LYS A 78 -8.15 7.59 8.00
CA LYS A 78 -9.52 7.98 8.33
C LYS A 78 -9.84 7.73 9.81
N THR A 79 -9.63 6.50 10.27
CA THR A 79 -10.00 6.08 11.63
C THR A 79 -9.16 6.79 12.69
N PHE A 80 -7.85 6.90 12.48
CA PHE A 80 -6.98 7.65 13.40
C PHE A 80 -7.26 9.16 13.40
N PHE A 81 -7.59 9.76 12.25
CA PHE A 81 -7.99 11.17 12.22
C PHE A 81 -9.27 11.39 13.04
N GLU A 82 -10.25 10.49 12.93
CA GLU A 82 -11.48 10.53 13.71
C GLU A 82 -11.22 10.39 15.21
N MET A 83 -10.38 9.43 15.61
CA MET A 83 -9.94 9.27 17.00
C MET A 83 -9.26 10.54 17.53
N VAL A 84 -8.24 11.05 16.83
CA VAL A 84 -7.50 12.26 17.24
C VAL A 84 -8.43 13.48 17.30
N LYS A 85 -9.38 13.61 16.35
CA LYS A 85 -10.41 14.66 16.37
C LYS A 85 -11.21 14.61 17.68
N TYR A 86 -11.74 13.46 18.07
CA TYR A 86 -12.55 13.36 19.28
C TYR A 86 -11.73 13.56 20.56
N ILE A 87 -10.48 13.09 20.60
CA ILE A 87 -9.57 13.40 21.71
C ILE A 87 -9.32 14.92 21.83
N ASN A 88 -9.11 15.61 20.72
CA ASN A 88 -8.96 17.06 20.71
C ASN A 88 -10.23 17.81 21.15
N ILE A 89 -11.42 17.27 20.91
CA ILE A 89 -12.67 17.87 21.41
C ILE A 89 -12.80 17.63 22.92
N MET A 90 -12.41 16.43 23.39
CA MET A 90 -12.52 16.02 24.79
C MET A 90 -11.53 16.76 25.70
N ILE A 91 -10.26 16.82 25.29
CA ILE A 91 -9.16 17.47 26.02
C ILE A 91 -8.45 18.43 25.06
N PRO A 92 -9.00 19.64 24.86
CA PRO A 92 -8.56 20.54 23.81
C PRO A 92 -7.22 21.21 24.10
N THR A 93 -6.40 21.35 23.06
CA THR A 93 -5.25 22.25 23.10
C THR A 93 -5.69 23.68 22.80
N GLY A 94 -5.58 24.57 23.78
CA GLY A 94 -5.91 25.99 23.62
C GLY A 94 -7.35 26.33 24.01
N ILE A 95 -7.96 27.28 23.30
CA ILE A 95 -9.29 27.80 23.62
C ILE A 95 -10.36 26.88 23.01
N SER A 96 -11.35 26.48 23.83
CA SER A 96 -12.49 25.68 23.40
C SER A 96 -13.82 26.30 23.83
N SER A 97 -14.85 26.14 23.02
CA SER A 97 -16.22 26.48 23.39
C SER A 97 -16.92 25.27 24.00
N GLN A 98 -17.58 25.47 25.14
CA GLN A 98 -18.36 24.46 25.84
C GLN A 98 -19.71 25.04 26.25
N PRO A 99 -20.76 24.22 26.43
CA PRO A 99 -22.01 24.67 27.03
C PRO A 99 -21.76 25.33 28.40
N ALA A 100 -22.40 26.48 28.64
CA ALA A 100 -22.28 27.20 29.91
C ALA A 100 -23.14 26.57 31.02
N ASP A 101 -24.25 25.95 30.62
CA ASP A 101 -25.12 25.18 31.52
C ASP A 101 -24.45 23.87 31.94
N GLU A 102 -24.52 23.53 33.23
CA GLU A 102 -23.78 22.41 33.82
C GLU A 102 -24.32 21.04 33.39
N GLU A 103 -25.64 20.89 33.28
CA GLU A 103 -26.26 19.63 32.84
C GLU A 103 -25.98 19.40 31.34
N ALA A 104 -26.19 20.43 30.52
CA ALA A 104 -25.88 20.39 29.10
C ALA A 104 -24.40 20.11 28.83
N LYS A 105 -23.51 20.65 29.68
CA LYS A 105 -22.06 20.36 29.62
C LYS A 105 -21.78 18.89 29.93
N LYS A 106 -22.32 18.33 31.02
CA LYS A 106 -22.12 16.91 31.37
C LYS A 106 -22.64 15.96 30.28
N GLU A 107 -23.80 16.26 29.70
CA GLU A 107 -24.32 15.47 28.58
C GLU A 107 -23.41 15.56 27.35
N TRP A 108 -22.94 16.75 27.02
CA TRP A 108 -22.02 16.96 25.90
C TRP A 108 -20.70 16.23 26.11
N GLU A 109 -20.09 16.33 27.30
CA GLU A 109 -18.86 15.61 27.67
C GLU A 109 -19.04 14.10 27.54
N ASN A 110 -20.14 13.55 28.05
CA ASN A 110 -20.45 12.12 27.94
C ASN A 110 -20.64 11.67 26.48
N ARG A 111 -21.27 12.49 25.63
CA ARG A 111 -21.39 12.21 24.18
C ARG A 111 -20.02 12.20 23.51
N VAL A 112 -19.18 13.18 23.81
CA VAL A 112 -17.82 13.27 23.26
C VAL A 112 -16.98 12.06 23.69
N TYR A 113 -17.02 11.69 24.98
CA TYR A 113 -16.32 10.50 25.48
C TYR A 113 -16.78 9.22 24.76
N LYS A 114 -18.10 9.00 24.60
CA LYS A 114 -18.61 7.82 23.88
C LYS A 114 -18.10 7.76 22.44
N SER A 115 -18.09 8.88 21.74
CA SER A 115 -17.54 8.98 20.38
C SER A 115 -16.03 8.73 20.35
N ALA A 116 -15.28 9.29 21.31
CA ALA A 116 -13.84 9.08 21.43
C ALA A 116 -13.50 7.61 21.69
N ASN A 117 -14.23 6.96 22.60
CA ASN A 117 -14.04 5.55 22.91
C ASN A 117 -14.36 4.66 21.70
N ALA A 118 -15.49 4.90 21.02
CA ALA A 118 -15.85 4.17 19.80
C ALA A 118 -14.78 4.32 18.71
N ALA A 119 -14.28 5.54 18.49
CA ALA A 119 -13.22 5.80 17.53
C ALA A 119 -11.89 5.14 17.91
N CYS A 120 -11.57 5.03 19.22
CA CYS A 120 -10.39 4.30 19.69
C CYS A 120 -10.50 2.80 19.40
N VAL A 121 -11.68 2.20 19.60
CA VAL A 121 -11.94 0.80 19.27
C VAL A 121 -11.83 0.57 17.76
N GLU A 122 -12.50 1.38 16.95
CA GLU A 122 -12.42 1.28 15.48
C GLU A 122 -10.98 1.43 14.96
N SER A 123 -10.22 2.39 15.50
CA SER A 123 -8.81 2.57 15.14
C SER A 123 -7.95 1.38 15.55
N GLN A 124 -8.19 0.81 16.73
CA GLN A 124 -7.49 -0.38 17.21
C GLN A 124 -7.77 -1.59 16.30
N ASP A 125 -9.04 -1.83 15.96
CA ASP A 125 -9.43 -2.96 15.12
C ASP A 125 -8.86 -2.80 13.71
N THR A 126 -8.89 -1.58 13.16
CA THR A 126 -8.30 -1.26 11.86
C THR A 126 -6.79 -1.45 11.87
N LEU A 127 -6.08 -1.02 12.92
CA LEU A 127 -4.63 -1.22 13.04
C LEU A 127 -4.27 -2.71 13.14
N ASN A 128 -4.94 -3.44 14.02
CA ASN A 128 -4.61 -4.83 14.30
C ASN A 128 -4.97 -5.78 13.15
N SER A 129 -6.10 -5.54 12.47
CA SER A 129 -6.49 -6.34 11.30
C SER A 129 -5.53 -6.19 10.12
N ASN A 130 -4.80 -5.07 10.06
CA ASN A 130 -3.83 -4.78 9.00
C ASN A 130 -2.37 -4.93 9.45
N ALA A 131 -2.10 -5.32 10.71
CA ALA A 131 -0.76 -5.39 11.27
C ALA A 131 0.27 -6.15 10.40
N PRO A 132 -0.06 -7.32 9.79
CA PRO A 132 0.90 -8.05 8.95
C PRO A 132 1.30 -7.33 7.65
N PHE A 133 0.55 -6.31 7.24
CA PHE A 133 0.72 -5.61 5.96
C PHE A 133 1.31 -4.20 6.13
N ILE A 134 1.59 -3.79 7.37
CA ILE A 134 2.12 -2.46 7.68
C ILE A 134 3.60 -2.63 8.07
N PRO A 135 4.53 -1.84 7.50
CA PRO A 135 5.90 -1.76 7.97
C PRO A 135 5.95 -1.45 9.46
N GLU A 136 6.82 -2.17 10.19
CA GLU A 136 6.93 -2.10 11.65
C GLU A 136 7.04 -0.68 12.19
N GLU A 137 7.83 0.18 11.53
CA GLU A 137 7.99 1.58 11.92
C GLU A 137 6.67 2.37 11.88
N LEU A 138 5.87 2.18 10.82
CA LEU A 138 4.57 2.84 10.68
C LEU A 138 3.56 2.26 11.67
N PHE A 139 3.57 0.93 11.86
CA PHE A 139 2.73 0.26 12.85
C PHE A 139 2.97 0.80 14.26
N ASN A 140 4.24 0.87 14.68
CA ASN A 140 4.63 1.39 15.98
C ASN A 140 4.23 2.87 16.15
N GLY A 141 4.30 3.67 15.08
CA GLY A 141 3.81 5.04 15.07
C GLY A 141 2.31 5.14 15.35
N TYR A 142 1.50 4.32 14.68
CA TYR A 142 0.06 4.24 14.93
C TYR A 142 -0.23 3.71 16.34
N ASP A 143 0.42 2.63 16.78
CA ASP A 143 0.21 2.04 18.11
C ASP A 143 0.53 3.04 19.24
N ASN A 144 1.62 3.80 19.11
CA ASN A 144 1.96 4.81 20.10
C ASN A 144 0.87 5.90 20.21
N ILE A 145 0.34 6.38 19.08
CA ILE A 145 -0.76 7.35 19.08
C ILE A 145 -2.01 6.74 19.73
N LEU A 146 -2.36 5.50 19.38
CA LEU A 146 -3.50 4.79 19.98
C LEU A 146 -3.34 4.68 21.51
N ARG A 147 -2.15 4.33 21.99
CA ARG A 147 -1.84 4.27 23.43
C ARG A 147 -2.01 5.63 24.10
N LEU A 148 -1.51 6.71 23.51
CA LEU A 148 -1.66 8.06 24.04
C LEU A 148 -3.14 8.48 24.08
N CYS A 149 -3.92 8.16 23.04
CA CYS A 149 -5.36 8.41 23.00
C CYS A 149 -6.11 7.62 24.09
N LYS A 150 -5.75 6.36 24.34
CA LYS A 150 -6.32 5.57 25.44
C LYS A 150 -6.03 6.19 26.81
N LEU A 151 -4.82 6.71 27.02
CA LEU A 151 -4.50 7.43 28.26
C LEU A 151 -5.36 8.69 28.45
N GLN A 152 -5.82 9.33 27.36
CA GLN A 152 -6.77 10.45 27.45
C GLN A 152 -8.19 9.97 27.80
N LEU A 153 -8.60 8.79 27.34
CA LEU A 153 -9.84 8.16 27.81
C LEU A 153 -9.75 7.86 29.31
N ASP A 154 -8.64 7.26 29.76
CA ASP A 154 -8.41 6.98 31.19
C ASP A 154 -8.46 8.26 32.04
N ALA A 155 -7.90 9.36 31.52
CA ALA A 155 -7.95 10.67 32.18
C ALA A 155 -9.40 11.17 32.33
N PHE A 156 -10.25 10.97 31.32
CA PHE A 156 -11.68 11.26 31.42
C PHE A 156 -12.39 10.32 32.40
N GLU A 157 -12.05 9.03 32.39
CA GLU A 157 -12.67 8.01 33.24
C GLU A 157 -12.35 8.16 34.73
N ARG A 158 -11.32 8.95 35.08
CA ARG A 158 -11.03 9.33 36.48
C ARG A 158 -12.25 9.87 37.22
N ARG A 159 -13.18 10.52 36.50
CA ARG A 159 -14.50 10.98 36.94
C ARG A 159 -15.32 9.90 37.65
N TRP A 160 -15.14 8.64 37.25
CA TRP A 160 -15.90 7.47 37.71
C TRP A 160 -15.08 6.55 38.60
N ASN A 161 -13.81 6.89 38.87
CA ASN A 161 -12.95 6.09 39.71
C ASN A 161 -13.39 6.20 41.18
N VAL A 162 -14.02 5.14 41.70
CA VAL A 162 -14.50 5.05 43.08
C VAL A 162 -13.37 4.91 44.11
N LEU A 163 -12.19 4.44 43.68
CA LEU A 163 -11.02 4.26 44.54
C LEU A 163 -10.18 5.54 44.67
N TYR A 164 -10.40 6.52 43.78
CA TYR A 164 -9.77 7.83 43.89
C TYR A 164 -10.56 8.69 44.88
N LEU A 165 -10.03 8.89 46.09
CA LEU A 165 -10.71 9.63 47.16
C LEU A 165 -10.44 11.15 47.05
N ALA A 166 -10.98 11.77 46.00
CA ALA A 166 -10.92 13.21 45.75
C ALA A 166 -12.32 13.82 45.56
N PRO A 167 -12.49 15.14 45.75
CA PRO A 167 -13.74 15.82 45.41
C PRO A 167 -14.11 15.63 43.94
N GLN A 168 -15.41 15.57 43.62
CA GLN A 168 -15.87 15.35 42.23
C GLN A 168 -15.29 16.39 41.26
N ALA A 169 -15.21 17.66 41.66
CA ALA A 169 -14.61 18.72 40.85
C ALA A 169 -13.16 18.42 40.43
N GLU A 170 -12.37 17.77 41.29
CA GLU A 170 -11.00 17.37 40.98
C GLU A 170 -10.99 16.18 40.01
N LYS A 171 -11.87 15.20 40.22
CA LYS A 171 -12.01 14.04 39.32
C LYS A 171 -12.43 14.43 37.90
N GLU A 172 -13.25 15.47 37.78
CA GLU A 172 -13.77 16.02 36.52
C GLU A 172 -12.83 17.01 35.83
N SER A 173 -11.83 17.50 36.54
CA SER A 173 -10.79 18.35 35.96
C SER A 173 -9.75 17.54 35.20
N PHE A 174 -9.09 18.14 34.21
CA PHE A 174 -7.89 17.57 33.57
C PHE A 174 -6.63 18.20 34.14
N THR A 175 -5.55 17.43 34.18
CA THR A 175 -4.24 17.94 34.62
C THR A 175 -3.53 18.66 33.48
N THR A 176 -2.52 19.47 33.80
CA THR A 176 -1.67 20.09 32.77
C THR A 176 -1.00 19.06 31.87
N ASP A 177 -0.65 17.89 32.39
CA ASP A 177 -0.01 16.83 31.61
C ASP A 177 -0.99 16.17 30.63
N ASP A 178 -2.28 16.10 30.96
CA ASP A 178 -3.30 15.63 30.02
C ASP A 178 -3.40 16.59 28.82
N TYR A 179 -3.35 17.90 29.04
CA TYR A 179 -3.31 18.87 27.93
C TYR A 179 -2.02 18.79 27.10
N LYS A 180 -0.86 18.59 27.74
CA LYS A 180 0.40 18.35 27.03
C LYS A 180 0.35 17.07 26.19
N ARG A 181 -0.28 16.02 26.71
CA ARG A 181 -0.47 14.75 25.98
C ARG A 181 -1.30 14.94 24.72
N THR A 182 -2.36 15.75 24.74
CA THR A 182 -3.09 16.08 23.48
C THR A 182 -2.17 16.78 22.48
N LYS A 183 -1.31 17.70 22.93
CA LYS A 183 -0.33 18.33 22.04
C LYS A 183 0.64 17.31 21.44
N GLU A 184 1.18 16.40 22.25
CA GLU A 184 2.07 15.31 21.81
C GLU A 184 1.39 14.38 20.80
N ILE A 185 0.11 14.05 21.02
CA ILE A 185 -0.70 13.26 20.07
C ILE A 185 -0.76 13.95 18.71
N ASN A 186 -1.05 15.26 18.68
CA ASN A 186 -1.13 16.01 17.42
C ASN A 186 0.21 16.09 16.68
N GLU A 187 1.30 16.31 17.41
CA GLU A 187 2.66 16.34 16.85
C GLU A 187 3.07 14.97 16.30
N SER A 188 2.80 13.90 17.05
CA SER A 188 3.07 12.52 16.65
C SER A 188 2.25 12.11 15.43
N PHE A 189 0.96 12.48 15.40
CA PHE A 189 0.08 12.19 14.27
C PHE A 189 0.48 12.94 13.01
N THR A 190 0.91 14.20 13.13
CA THR A 190 1.45 14.97 12.00
C THR A 190 2.71 14.30 11.44
N ARG A 191 3.63 13.90 12.32
CA ARG A 191 4.86 13.19 11.94
C ARG A 191 4.56 11.88 11.22
N LEU A 192 3.68 11.06 11.78
CA LEU A 192 3.29 9.78 11.19
C LEU A 192 2.67 9.96 9.81
N ASN A 193 1.77 10.95 9.64
CA ASN A 193 1.18 11.22 8.33
C ASN A 193 2.23 11.61 7.27
N ASN A 194 3.30 12.30 7.66
CA ASN A 194 4.42 12.57 6.75
C ASN A 194 5.18 11.29 6.40
N MET A 195 5.46 10.42 7.39
CA MET A 195 6.11 9.13 7.13
C MET A 195 5.29 8.24 6.20
N VAL A 196 3.96 8.22 6.35
CA VAL A 196 3.06 7.49 5.45
C VAL A 196 3.11 8.07 4.04
N ARG A 197 3.10 9.41 3.87
CA ARG A 197 3.27 10.05 2.54
C ARG A 197 4.62 9.68 1.90
N ASP A 198 5.69 9.71 2.68
CA ASP A 198 7.03 9.37 2.21
C ASP A 198 7.13 7.88 1.85
N TYR A 199 6.44 7.01 2.57
CA TYR A 199 6.34 5.59 2.24
C TYR A 199 5.57 5.38 0.93
N LEU A 200 4.36 5.96 0.82
CA LEU A 200 3.51 5.84 -0.37
C LEU A 200 4.19 6.38 -1.64
N SER A 201 4.95 7.48 -1.54
CA SER A 201 5.66 8.04 -2.70
C SER A 201 6.77 7.12 -3.23
N LYS A 202 7.34 6.25 -2.39
CA LYS A 202 8.33 5.25 -2.80
C LYS A 202 7.70 4.05 -3.51
N LEU A 203 6.42 3.79 -3.28
CA LEU A 203 5.70 2.68 -3.92
C LEU A 203 5.35 2.97 -5.39
N ASP A 204 5.30 4.24 -5.78
CA ASP A 204 4.89 4.70 -7.12
C ASP A 204 6.01 4.55 -8.18
N VAL A 205 7.23 4.17 -7.76
CA VAL A 205 8.39 4.02 -8.65
C VAL A 205 8.57 2.56 -9.03
N ILE A 206 7.87 2.14 -10.09
CA ILE A 206 8.21 0.93 -10.84
C ILE A 206 8.56 1.39 -12.26
N GLU A 207 9.85 1.58 -12.52
CA GLU A 207 10.41 1.52 -13.89
C GLU A 207 10.52 0.07 -14.36
#